data_AF-A0A0J7ZBF4-F1
#
_entry.id   AF-A0A0J7ZBF4-F1
#
_cell.length_a   1.000
_cell.length_b   1.000
_cell.length_c   1.000
_cell.angle_alpha   90.00
_cell.angle_beta   90.00
_cell.angle_gamma   90.00
#
_symmetry.space_group_name_H-M   'P 1'
#
loop_
_entity.id
_entity.type
_entity.pdbx_description
1 polymer ?
#
loop_
_entity_poly.entity_id
_entity_poly.type
_entity_poly.pdbx_seq_one_letter_code
_entity_poly.pdbx_strand_id
1 'polypeptide(L)'
;MAWKEEDRYGDDETVLVYFKGTDLTAMTAGLVAQHRPPFAYGHGPASGEWGVIVHHMFNPSREDFDHIDHRRLCPQGAELMVFVPNPCIAKGHGPHAYHYKDGRISSCIDYEDAGYDGEYWPNRLAPLITAAGLDCENDDYEEQLTRLICDHLGLPPLTRDTLVVDRALMASYF
;
A
#
# COMPACT_ATOMS: atom_id res chain seq x y z
N MET A 1 -8.16 -11.62 9.98
CA MET A 1 -8.19 -10.31 10.71
C MET A 1 -9.59 -9.67 10.72
N ALA A 2 -10.03 -9.03 11.80
CA ALA A 2 -11.41 -8.50 11.98
C ALA A 2 -11.64 -7.10 11.34
N TRP A 3 -11.44 -7.00 10.01
CA TRP A 3 -11.80 -5.82 9.21
C TRP A 3 -12.95 -6.10 8.22
N LYS A 4 -13.49 -7.32 8.20
CA LYS A 4 -14.43 -7.81 7.17
C LYS A 4 -15.90 -7.91 7.58
N GLU A 5 -16.30 -7.46 8.77
CA GLU A 5 -17.71 -7.50 9.17
C GLU A 5 -18.29 -6.11 9.40
N GLU A 6 -18.68 -5.46 8.29
CA GLU A 6 -19.90 -4.65 8.16
C GLU A 6 -20.12 -4.34 6.67
N ASP A 7 -20.75 -5.28 5.96
CA ASP A 7 -21.20 -5.11 4.57
C ASP A 7 -22.23 -3.97 4.47
N ARG A 8 -21.84 -2.80 3.90
CA ARG A 8 -22.71 -1.86 3.14
C ARG A 8 -22.08 -0.58 2.57
N TYR A 9 -20.76 -0.49 2.45
CA TYR A 9 -20.12 0.52 1.60
C TYR A 9 -19.26 -0.20 0.57
N GLY A 10 -19.65 -0.09 -0.71
CA GLY A 10 -18.82 -0.55 -1.82
C GLY A 10 -17.51 0.23 -1.89
N ASP A 11 -16.53 -0.34 -2.59
CA ASP A 11 -15.38 0.39 -3.12
C ASP A 11 -14.43 0.99 -2.06
N ASP A 12 -14.06 0.23 -1.03
CA ASP A 12 -13.01 0.63 -0.06
C ASP A 12 -11.61 0.49 -0.69
N GLU A 13 -11.37 1.24 -1.77
CA GLU A 13 -10.13 1.31 -2.53
C GLU A 13 -9.12 2.19 -1.78
N THR A 14 -8.63 1.69 -0.66
CA THR A 14 -7.72 2.43 0.23
C THR A 14 -6.27 1.98 0.00
N VAL A 15 -5.40 2.89 -0.39
CA VAL A 15 -3.98 2.60 -0.58
C VAL A 15 -3.24 2.81 0.74
N LEU A 16 -2.51 1.78 1.14
CA LEU A 16 -1.71 1.77 2.35
C LEU A 16 -0.23 1.95 1.97
N VAL A 17 0.43 2.93 2.56
CA VAL A 17 1.85 3.23 2.31
C VAL A 17 2.63 3.19 3.60
N TYR A 18 3.55 2.23 3.73
CA TYR A 18 4.63 2.33 4.69
C TYR A 18 5.78 3.11 4.08
N PHE A 19 6.43 3.93 4.90
CA PHE A 19 7.55 4.76 4.47
C PHE A 19 8.66 4.80 5.51
N LYS A 20 9.91 4.86 5.05
CA LYS A 20 11.11 4.98 5.88
C LYS A 20 12.12 5.89 5.18
N GLY A 21 12.94 6.61 5.95
CA GLY A 21 13.93 7.55 5.39
C GLY A 21 13.33 8.86 4.84
N THR A 22 12.05 9.10 5.11
CA THR A 22 11.31 10.36 4.89
C THR A 22 10.39 10.59 6.09
N ASP A 23 9.83 11.79 6.23
CA ASP A 23 8.92 12.12 7.33
C ASP A 23 7.45 12.21 6.88
N LEU A 24 6.55 12.15 7.87
CA LEU A 24 5.11 12.19 7.64
C LEU A 24 4.65 13.49 6.96
N THR A 25 5.30 14.62 7.25
CA THR A 25 4.96 15.93 6.66
C THR A 25 5.27 15.91 5.16
N ALA A 26 6.45 15.42 4.78
CA ALA A 26 6.87 15.29 3.40
C ALA A 26 5.98 14.31 2.62
N MET A 27 5.64 13.16 3.22
CA MET A 27 4.72 12.18 2.62
C MET A 27 3.34 12.78 2.39
N THR A 28 2.79 13.46 3.39
CA THR A 28 1.48 14.14 3.31
C THR A 28 1.49 15.20 2.22
N ALA A 29 2.50 16.07 2.19
CA ALA A 29 2.61 17.12 1.19
C ALA A 29 2.74 16.55 -0.23
N GLY A 30 3.55 15.49 -0.41
CA GLY A 30 3.72 14.83 -1.69
C GLY A 30 2.43 14.16 -2.18
N LEU A 31 1.70 13.50 -1.28
CA LEU A 31 0.40 12.88 -1.58
C LEU A 31 -0.65 13.94 -1.96
N VAL A 32 -0.73 15.04 -1.22
CA VAL A 32 -1.60 16.18 -1.56
C VAL A 32 -1.25 16.77 -2.94
N ALA A 33 0.05 16.92 -3.23
CA ALA A 33 0.51 17.42 -4.53
C ALA A 33 0.19 16.46 -5.69
N GLN A 34 -0.01 15.17 -5.41
CA GLN A 34 -0.50 14.17 -6.37
C GLN A 34 -2.02 13.97 -6.30
N HIS A 35 -2.75 14.88 -5.64
CA HIS A 35 -4.20 14.83 -5.49
C HIS A 35 -4.70 13.52 -4.84
N ARG A 36 -3.99 13.06 -3.81
CA ARG A 36 -4.34 11.91 -2.98
C ARG A 36 -4.18 12.26 -1.49
N PRO A 37 -4.93 13.24 -0.96
CA PRO A 37 -4.76 13.65 0.43
C PRO A 37 -4.97 12.43 1.36
N PRO A 38 -4.06 12.19 2.31
CA PRO A 38 -4.19 11.08 3.23
C PRO A 38 -5.32 11.32 4.24
N PHE A 39 -6.08 10.28 4.57
CA PHE A 39 -7.15 10.35 5.57
C PHE A 39 -6.76 9.61 6.86
N ALA A 40 -5.71 8.80 6.86
CA ALA A 40 -5.18 8.20 8.09
C ALA A 40 -3.67 8.12 8.07
N TYR A 41 -3.04 8.18 9.25
CA TYR A 41 -1.61 8.05 9.40
C TYR A 41 -1.24 7.58 10.81
N GLY A 42 -0.12 6.87 10.91
CA GLY A 42 0.49 6.54 12.19
C GLY A 42 1.21 7.74 12.81
N HIS A 43 1.68 7.60 14.05
CA HIS A 43 2.58 8.60 14.61
C HIS A 43 3.84 8.75 13.75
N GLY A 44 4.40 9.97 13.71
CA GLY A 44 5.60 10.26 12.92
C GLY A 44 6.73 9.32 13.32
N PRO A 45 7.36 8.59 12.38
CA PRO A 45 8.34 7.57 12.72
C PRO A 45 9.61 8.22 13.29
N ALA A 46 10.28 7.53 14.21
CA ALA A 46 11.63 7.91 14.59
C ALA A 46 12.60 7.68 13.41
N SER A 47 13.79 8.27 13.48
CA SER A 47 14.79 8.12 12.42
C SER A 47 15.14 6.64 12.20
N GLY A 48 14.94 6.15 10.99
CA GLY A 48 15.21 4.76 10.62
C GLY A 48 14.07 3.78 10.90
N GLU A 49 12.93 4.24 11.41
CA GLU A 49 11.73 3.43 11.58
C GLU A 49 10.76 3.59 10.41
N TRP A 50 9.83 2.64 10.30
CA TRP A 50 8.73 2.68 9.34
C TRP A 50 7.59 3.52 9.92
N GLY A 51 7.16 4.54 9.17
CA GLY A 51 5.88 5.20 9.34
C GLY A 51 4.83 4.58 8.43
N VAL A 52 3.57 4.98 8.63
CA VAL A 52 2.44 4.53 7.83
C VAL A 52 1.49 5.67 7.52
N ILE A 53 0.97 5.70 6.30
CA ILE A 53 -0.01 6.66 5.82
C ILE A 53 -0.99 5.96 4.87
N VAL A 54 -2.25 6.38 4.89
CA VAL A 54 -3.35 5.78 4.13
C VAL A 54 -4.07 6.89 3.38
N HIS A 55 -4.35 6.64 2.09
CA HIS A 55 -5.11 7.54 1.24
C HIS A 55 -6.10 6.75 0.39
N HIS A 56 -7.13 7.40 -0.15
CA HIS A 56 -8.03 6.77 -1.11
C HIS A 56 -7.32 6.61 -2.46
N MET A 57 -7.62 5.54 -3.20
CA MET A 57 -7.26 5.40 -4.60
C MET A 57 -8.12 6.32 -5.46
N PHE A 58 -9.44 6.35 -5.18
CA PHE A 58 -10.38 7.27 -5.80
C PHE A 58 -10.06 8.73 -5.42
N ASN A 59 -10.26 9.64 -6.37
CA ASN A 59 -10.30 11.06 -6.11
C ASN A 59 -11.61 11.67 -6.63
N PRO A 60 -12.52 12.13 -5.75
CA PRO A 60 -13.82 12.67 -6.15
C PRO A 60 -13.72 14.00 -6.91
N SER A 61 -12.70 14.82 -6.64
CA SER A 61 -12.52 16.11 -7.33
C SER A 61 -12.13 15.96 -8.81
N ARG A 62 -11.71 14.76 -9.19
CA ARG A 62 -11.25 14.43 -10.55
C ARG A 62 -12.02 13.26 -11.19
N GLU A 63 -12.90 12.62 -10.41
CA GLU A 63 -13.62 11.41 -10.80
C GLU A 63 -12.69 10.31 -11.35
N ASP A 64 -11.48 10.18 -10.78
CA ASP A 64 -10.46 9.25 -11.26
C ASP A 64 -9.97 8.28 -10.17
N PHE A 65 -9.43 7.16 -10.64
CA PHE A 65 -8.85 6.11 -9.83
C PHE A 65 -7.41 5.84 -10.27
N ASP A 66 -6.77 6.83 -10.90
CA ASP A 66 -5.47 6.63 -11.52
C ASP A 66 -4.42 6.29 -10.45
N HIS A 67 -3.49 5.39 -10.78
CA HIS A 67 -2.32 5.21 -9.95
C HIS A 67 -1.47 6.47 -9.94
N ILE A 68 -0.99 6.86 -8.76
CA ILE A 68 -0.02 7.95 -8.64
C ILE A 68 1.42 7.43 -8.72
N ASP A 69 2.33 8.33 -9.07
CA ASP A 69 3.74 8.02 -9.16
C ASP A 69 4.41 8.07 -7.78
N HIS A 70 4.36 6.95 -7.05
CA HIS A 70 4.99 6.83 -5.73
C HIS A 70 6.51 6.99 -5.75
N ARG A 71 7.17 6.90 -6.92
CA ARG A 71 8.61 7.21 -7.04
C ARG A 71 8.91 8.66 -6.66
N ARG A 72 7.95 9.58 -6.87
CA ARG A 72 8.06 10.98 -6.47
C ARG A 72 7.97 11.18 -4.95
N LEU A 73 7.46 10.19 -4.23
CA LEU A 73 7.35 10.17 -2.77
C LEU A 73 8.53 9.44 -2.11
N CYS A 74 9.40 8.81 -2.91
CA CYS A 74 10.55 8.03 -2.45
C CYS A 74 11.85 8.75 -2.83
N PRO A 75 12.29 9.77 -2.07
CA PRO A 75 13.58 10.41 -2.34
C PRO A 75 14.75 9.44 -2.12
N GLN A 76 15.96 9.86 -2.52
CA GLN A 76 17.17 9.09 -2.23
C GLN A 76 17.34 8.86 -0.72
N GLY A 77 17.62 7.61 -0.33
CA GLY A 77 17.70 7.20 1.07
C GLY A 77 16.36 6.80 1.69
N ALA A 78 15.25 6.97 0.96
CA ALA A 78 13.93 6.54 1.39
C ALA A 78 13.56 5.16 0.82
N GLU A 79 12.61 4.54 1.50
CA GLU A 79 12.06 3.23 1.18
C GLU A 79 10.54 3.27 1.40
N LEU A 80 9.76 2.73 0.46
CA LEU A 80 8.31 2.65 0.56
C LEU A 80 7.84 1.20 0.33
N MET A 81 6.80 0.80 1.07
CA MET A 81 5.99 -0.37 0.74
C MET A 81 4.54 0.09 0.54
N VAL A 82 4.03 -0.06 -0.67
CA VAL A 82 2.69 0.39 -1.07
C VAL A 82 1.82 -0.84 -1.33
N PHE A 83 0.72 -0.97 -0.60
CA PHE A 83 -0.30 -1.97 -0.84
C PHE A 83 -1.51 -1.30 -1.49
N VAL A 84 -1.91 -1.79 -2.67
CA VAL A 84 -3.06 -1.33 -3.43
C VAL A 84 -4.08 -2.48 -3.43
N PRO A 85 -5.05 -2.46 -2.49
CA PRO A 85 -6.10 -3.47 -2.49
C PRO A 85 -7.02 -3.25 -3.69
N ASN A 86 -7.28 -4.36 -4.39
CA ASN A 86 -8.26 -4.57 -5.45
C ASN A 86 -8.79 -3.29 -6.14
N PRO A 87 -8.07 -2.74 -7.13
CA PRO A 87 -8.48 -1.54 -7.86
C PRO A 87 -9.66 -1.85 -8.80
N CYS A 88 -10.87 -2.00 -8.25
CA CYS A 88 -12.14 -2.22 -8.93
C CYS A 88 -12.21 -3.47 -9.84
N ILE A 89 -13.09 -4.43 -9.50
CA ILE A 89 -13.40 -5.61 -10.32
C ILE A 89 -13.79 -5.24 -11.77
N ALA A 90 -14.44 -4.09 -11.97
CA ALA A 90 -14.84 -3.63 -13.31
C ALA A 90 -13.65 -3.25 -14.22
N LYS A 91 -12.44 -3.10 -13.67
CA LYS A 91 -11.24 -2.69 -14.40
C LYS A 91 -10.25 -3.83 -14.65
N GLY A 92 -10.52 -5.03 -14.14
CA GLY A 92 -9.71 -6.23 -14.43
C GLY A 92 -8.27 -6.15 -13.93
N HIS A 93 -8.03 -5.44 -12.82
CA HIS A 93 -6.72 -5.34 -12.18
C HIS A 93 -6.82 -5.92 -10.78
N GLY A 94 -6.09 -7.00 -10.51
CA GLY A 94 -6.00 -7.63 -9.19
C GLY A 94 -5.26 -6.77 -8.16
N PRO A 95 -5.21 -7.19 -6.89
CA PRO A 95 -4.44 -6.50 -5.86
C PRO A 95 -2.94 -6.50 -6.19
N HIS A 96 -2.28 -5.37 -5.91
CA HIS A 96 -0.86 -5.19 -6.18
C HIS A 96 -0.14 -4.63 -4.96
N ALA A 97 1.13 -4.96 -4.87
CA ALA A 97 2.06 -4.39 -3.92
C ALA A 97 3.32 -3.87 -4.64
N TYR A 98 3.82 -2.73 -4.21
CA TYR A 98 5.02 -2.11 -4.76
C TYR A 98 6.01 -1.79 -3.66
N HIS A 99 7.23 -2.30 -3.80
CA HIS A 99 8.37 -1.94 -2.97
C HIS A 99 9.24 -0.95 -3.71
N TYR A 100 9.46 0.23 -3.14
CA TYR A 100 10.32 1.27 -3.69
C TYR A 100 11.53 1.48 -2.80
N LYS A 101 12.69 1.70 -3.42
CA LYS A 101 13.92 2.09 -2.73
C LYS A 101 14.67 3.11 -3.57
N ASP A 102 15.10 4.20 -2.96
CA ASP A 102 15.86 5.28 -3.61
C ASP A 102 15.17 5.82 -4.88
N GLY A 103 13.85 5.99 -4.85
CA GLY A 103 13.06 6.50 -5.98
C GLY A 103 12.83 5.52 -7.12
N ARG A 104 13.17 4.24 -6.93
CA ARG A 104 13.04 3.19 -7.95
C ARG A 104 12.19 2.05 -7.45
N ILE A 105 11.48 1.39 -8.36
CA ILE A 105 10.79 0.15 -8.06
C ILE A 105 11.84 -0.93 -7.83
N SER A 106 11.81 -1.52 -6.64
CA SER A 106 12.61 -2.66 -6.21
C SER A 106 11.85 -3.97 -6.40
N SER A 107 10.54 -3.97 -6.13
CA SER A 107 9.64 -5.10 -6.41
C SER A 107 8.25 -4.62 -6.81
N CYS A 108 7.66 -5.26 -7.81
CA CYS A 108 6.23 -5.26 -8.10
C CYS A 108 5.71 -6.66 -7.82
N ILE A 109 4.70 -6.77 -6.97
CA ILE A 109 4.06 -8.04 -6.62
C ILE A 109 2.62 -7.95 -7.10
N ASP A 110 2.32 -8.67 -8.18
CA ASP A 110 0.97 -8.99 -8.58
C ASP A 110 0.50 -10.15 -7.71
N TYR A 111 -0.60 -10.01 -6.98
CA TYR A 111 -1.06 -11.08 -6.10
C TYR A 111 -1.47 -12.32 -6.90
N GLU A 112 -1.95 -12.17 -8.14
CA GLU A 112 -2.35 -13.27 -9.01
C GLU A 112 -1.15 -14.09 -9.52
N ASP A 113 0.05 -13.50 -9.56
CA ASP A 113 1.31 -14.17 -9.96
C ASP A 113 2.51 -13.64 -9.15
N ALA A 114 2.44 -13.78 -7.82
CA ALA A 114 3.36 -13.12 -6.89
C ALA A 114 4.82 -13.61 -6.97
N GLY A 115 5.04 -14.79 -7.55
CA GLY A 115 6.36 -15.37 -7.78
C GLY A 115 7.02 -14.91 -9.08
N TYR A 116 6.32 -14.17 -9.94
CA TYR A 116 6.85 -13.72 -11.22
C TYR A 116 7.88 -12.61 -11.04
N ASP A 117 9.10 -12.86 -11.54
CA ASP A 117 10.16 -11.86 -11.74
C ASP A 117 10.32 -11.63 -13.24
N GLY A 118 9.57 -10.66 -13.74
CA GLY A 118 9.36 -10.45 -15.16
C GLY A 118 10.35 -9.55 -15.86
N GLU A 119 10.29 -9.54 -17.18
CA GLU A 119 11.06 -8.62 -18.03
C GLU A 119 10.63 -7.15 -17.83
N TYR A 120 9.36 -6.93 -17.51
CA TYR A 120 8.77 -5.58 -17.44
C TYR A 120 8.81 -4.95 -16.04
N TRP A 121 8.69 -5.77 -14.99
CA TRP A 121 8.68 -5.31 -13.60
C TRP A 121 9.61 -6.17 -12.75
N PRO A 122 10.61 -5.56 -12.09
CA PRO A 122 11.47 -6.32 -11.19
C PRO A 122 10.64 -6.81 -10.00
N ASN A 123 10.89 -8.03 -9.54
CA ASN A 123 10.33 -8.58 -8.31
C ASN A 123 11.42 -9.25 -7.46
N ARG A 124 12.14 -8.43 -6.69
CA ARG A 124 13.17 -8.94 -5.76
C ARG A 124 12.60 -9.76 -4.59
N LEU A 125 11.30 -9.69 -4.34
CA LEU A 125 10.62 -10.51 -3.34
C LEU A 125 10.16 -11.87 -3.91
N ALA A 126 10.20 -12.09 -5.22
CA ALA A 126 9.82 -13.36 -5.84
C ALA A 126 10.50 -14.60 -5.24
N PRO A 127 11.83 -14.60 -4.95
CA PRO A 127 12.47 -15.77 -4.32
C PRO A 127 11.94 -16.07 -2.92
N LEU A 128 11.66 -15.04 -2.12
CA LEU A 128 11.05 -15.17 -0.80
C LEU A 128 9.64 -15.77 -0.91
N ILE A 129 8.83 -15.22 -1.81
CA ILE A 129 7.44 -15.64 -2.04
C ILE A 129 7.39 -17.08 -2.53
N THR A 130 8.22 -17.42 -3.51
CA THR A 130 8.33 -18.79 -4.04
C THR A 130 8.76 -19.77 -2.97
N ALA A 131 9.73 -19.40 -2.12
CA ALA A 131 10.20 -20.26 -1.04
C ALA A 131 9.14 -20.48 0.07
N ALA A 132 8.21 -19.54 0.25
CA ALA A 132 7.13 -19.68 1.21
C ALA A 132 6.07 -20.72 0.76
N GLY A 133 5.99 -21.02 -0.55
CA GLY A 133 5.11 -22.06 -1.08
C GLY A 133 3.63 -21.83 -0.78
N LEU A 134 3.21 -20.56 -0.78
CA LEU A 134 1.82 -20.18 -0.53
C LEU A 134 0.92 -20.71 -1.66
N ASP A 135 -0.25 -21.23 -1.30
CA ASP A 135 -1.24 -21.74 -2.25
C ASP A 135 -2.19 -20.60 -2.67
N CYS A 136 -2.15 -20.20 -3.94
CA CYS A 136 -2.97 -19.11 -4.49
C CYS A 136 -4.47 -19.43 -4.53
N GLU A 137 -4.85 -20.70 -4.42
CA GLU A 137 -6.26 -21.13 -4.39
C GLU A 137 -6.86 -21.04 -2.97
N ASN A 138 -6.07 -20.70 -1.96
CA ASN A 138 -6.53 -20.59 -0.59
C ASN A 138 -7.19 -19.23 -0.33
N ASP A 139 -8.34 -19.23 0.34
CA ASP A 139 -9.14 -18.02 0.63
C ASP A 139 -8.39 -16.97 1.45
N ASP A 140 -7.34 -17.37 2.19
CA ASP A 140 -6.49 -16.48 2.99
C ASP A 140 -5.14 -16.16 2.34
N TYR A 141 -4.91 -16.59 1.09
CA TYR A 141 -3.64 -16.39 0.37
C TYR A 141 -3.15 -14.94 0.38
N GLU A 142 -4.03 -13.98 0.06
CA GLU A 142 -3.66 -12.56 0.05
C GLU A 142 -3.25 -12.06 1.45
N GLU A 143 -3.91 -12.55 2.50
CA GLU A 143 -3.57 -12.23 3.91
C GLU A 143 -2.21 -12.85 4.28
N GLN A 144 -1.96 -14.10 3.88
CA GLN A 144 -0.69 -14.79 4.09
C GLN A 144 0.48 -14.11 3.34
N LEU A 145 0.27 -13.75 2.07
CA LEU A 145 1.26 -13.07 1.25
C LEU A 145 1.59 -11.68 1.80
N THR A 146 0.57 -10.89 2.15
CA THR A 146 0.77 -9.58 2.78
C THR A 146 1.57 -9.71 4.08
N ARG A 147 1.23 -10.70 4.90
CA ARG A 147 1.95 -10.97 6.15
C ARG A 147 3.40 -11.36 5.91
N LEU A 148 3.68 -12.21 4.93
CA LEU A 148 5.04 -12.59 4.55
C LEU A 148 5.89 -11.37 4.18
N ILE A 149 5.31 -10.45 3.38
CA ILE A 149 5.97 -9.19 2.98
C ILE A 149 6.24 -8.32 4.21
N CYS A 150 5.23 -8.12 5.06
CA CYS A 150 5.34 -7.34 6.29
C CYS A 150 6.43 -7.89 7.22
N ASP A 151 6.43 -9.20 7.46
CA ASP A 151 7.39 -9.86 8.34
C ASP A 151 8.82 -9.77 7.79
N HIS A 152 8.99 -9.93 6.47
CA HIS A 152 10.30 -9.82 5.82
C HIS A 152 10.89 -8.41 5.87
N LEU A 153 10.07 -7.38 5.66
CA LEU A 153 10.50 -5.98 5.66
C LEU A 153 10.51 -5.35 7.07
N GLY A 154 10.00 -6.06 8.08
CA GLY A 154 9.85 -5.56 9.44
C GLY A 154 8.85 -4.39 9.53
N LEU A 155 7.75 -4.47 8.78
CA LEU A 155 6.70 -3.44 8.81
C LEU A 155 5.93 -3.52 10.14
N PRO A 156 5.62 -2.38 10.77
CA PRO A 156 4.89 -2.37 12.02
C PRO A 156 3.45 -2.88 11.82
N PRO A 157 2.89 -3.63 12.77
CA PRO A 157 1.52 -4.09 12.68
C PRO A 157 0.54 -2.91 12.73
N LEU A 158 -0.50 -2.95 11.90
CA LEU A 158 -1.57 -1.96 11.93
C LEU A 158 -2.65 -2.39 12.91
N THR A 159 -2.83 -1.59 13.95
CA THR A 159 -3.99 -1.68 14.84
C THR A 159 -4.78 -0.39 14.79
N ARG A 160 -6.10 -0.47 15.03
CA ARG A 160 -6.97 0.73 15.02
C ARG A 160 -6.48 1.83 15.96
N ASP A 161 -5.81 1.45 17.04
CA ASP A 161 -5.31 2.38 18.05
C ASP A 161 -4.00 3.08 17.65
N THR A 162 -3.36 2.63 16.56
CA THR A 162 -2.07 3.18 16.07
C THR A 162 -2.23 4.25 14.99
N LEU A 163 -3.45 4.47 14.48
CA LEU A 163 -3.74 5.41 13.41
C LEU A 163 -4.57 6.59 13.91
N VAL A 164 -4.13 7.79 13.56
CA VAL A 164 -4.98 8.99 13.57
C VAL A 164 -5.79 9.00 12.28
N VAL A 165 -7.11 9.13 12.37
CA VAL A 165 -8.03 9.09 11.23
C VAL A 165 -8.81 10.40 11.13
N ASP A 166 -8.72 11.07 10.00
CA ASP A 166 -9.60 12.16 9.61
C ASP A 166 -10.92 11.58 9.07
N ARG A 167 -11.88 11.41 9.99
CA ARG A 167 -13.21 10.87 9.67
C ARG A 167 -14.03 11.79 8.77
N ALA A 168 -13.77 13.10 8.79
CA ALA A 168 -14.48 14.04 7.93
C ALA A 168 -14.01 13.93 6.48
N LEU A 169 -12.70 13.80 6.28
CA LEU A 169 -12.14 13.54 4.95
C LEU A 169 -12.61 12.18 4.43
N MET A 170 -12.51 11.12 5.24
CA MET A 170 -12.99 9.78 4.86
C MET A 170 -14.47 9.78 4.46
N ALA A 171 -15.33 10.48 5.21
CA ALA A 171 -16.76 10.57 4.89
C ALA A 171 -17.07 11.43 3.66
N SER A 172 -16.15 12.28 3.20
CA SER A 172 -16.35 13.12 2.01
C SER A 172 -16.16 12.38 0.68
N TYR A 173 -15.64 11.15 0.72
CA TYR A 173 -15.39 10.31 -0.44
C TYR A 173 -16.56 9.35 -0.74
N PHE A 174 -17.63 9.40 0.08
CA PHE A 174 -18.87 8.61 -0.02
C PHE A 174 -20.11 9.49 0.18
#